data_AF-A0AAW4P888-F1
#
_entry.id   AF-A0AAW4P888-F1
#
_cell.length_a   1.000
_cell.length_b   1.000
_cell.length_c   1.000
_cell.angle_alpha   90.00
_cell.angle_beta   90.00
_cell.angle_gamma   90.00
#
_symmetry.space_group_name_H-M   'P 1'
#
loop_
_entity.id
_entity.type
_entity.pdbx_description
1 polymer ?
#
loop_
_entity_poly.entity_id
_entity_poly.type
_entity_poly.pdbx_seq_one_letter_code
_entity_poly.pdbx_strand_id
1 'polypeptide(L)'
;MAWVKSEYAGELAVLSTWLVALAPWSASVFEVSGLTVVALRFLPFRFQFIFGATLPNERPFLWAWQVADFQSAAGLSLAGDLGFAALVVFAFPFALSLYYYFEEERVAAALPADPVRLFGGLLGLVALLTLAATALFFRYFPGTTLPVGAAVAAVLAYLLLTIDRT
;
A
#
# COMPACT_ATOMS: atom_id res chain seq x y z
N MET A 1 14.85 -0.37 -23.13
CA MET A 1 13.53 0.17 -23.47
C MET A 1 13.11 1.09 -22.35
N ALA A 2 12.98 2.39 -22.60
CA ALA A 2 12.37 3.29 -21.62
C ALA A 2 10.85 3.08 -21.67
N TRP A 3 10.26 2.62 -20.56
CA TRP A 3 8.82 2.37 -20.45
C TRP A 3 8.00 3.66 -20.56
N VAL A 4 8.61 4.79 -20.22
CA VAL A 4 8.08 6.15 -20.29
C VAL A 4 9.23 7.07 -20.72
N LYS A 5 8.94 8.13 -21.47
CA LYS A 5 9.95 9.15 -21.82
C LYS A 5 10.42 9.88 -20.56
N SER A 6 11.69 10.25 -20.49
CA SER A 6 12.27 10.91 -19.31
C SER A 6 11.53 12.19 -18.89
N GLU A 7 10.96 12.90 -19.86
CA GLU A 7 10.13 14.10 -19.68
C GLU A 7 8.86 13.87 -18.85
N TYR A 8 8.32 12.64 -18.80
CA TYR A 8 7.09 12.30 -18.04
C TYR A 8 7.36 11.51 -16.75
N ALA A 9 8.63 11.36 -16.36
CA ALA A 9 8.99 10.52 -15.22
C ALA A 9 8.56 11.13 -13.87
N GLY A 10 8.50 12.48 -13.78
CA GLY A 10 8.02 13.19 -12.60
C GLY A 10 6.52 12.95 -12.36
N GLU A 11 5.71 13.11 -13.40
CA GLU A 11 4.27 12.88 -13.37
C GLU A 11 3.95 11.41 -13.09
N LEU A 12 4.73 10.48 -13.65
CA LEU A 12 4.61 9.06 -13.33
C LEU A 12 4.87 8.81 -11.84
N ALA A 13 5.86 9.46 -11.22
CA ALA A 13 6.15 9.30 -9.79
C ALA A 13 4.98 9.77 -8.91
N VAL A 14 4.38 10.91 -9.24
CA VAL A 14 3.19 11.45 -8.55
C VAL A 14 2.01 10.50 -8.72
N LEU A 15 1.69 10.13 -9.97
CA LEU A 15 0.57 9.23 -10.27
C LEU A 15 0.74 7.87 -9.59
N SER A 16 1.96 7.32 -9.61
CA SER A 16 2.29 6.06 -8.93
C SER A 16 2.01 6.14 -7.44
N THR A 17 2.40 7.25 -6.81
CA THR A 17 2.14 7.49 -5.39
C THR A 17 0.64 7.51 -5.10
N TRP A 18 -0.16 8.19 -5.93
CA TRP A 18 -1.61 8.26 -5.74
C TRP A 18 -2.31 6.91 -5.98
N LEU A 19 -1.86 6.14 -6.97
CA LEU A 19 -2.37 4.78 -7.20
C LEU A 19 -2.11 3.88 -5.98
N VAL A 20 -0.92 3.96 -5.38
CA VAL A 20 -0.59 3.22 -4.14
C VAL A 20 -1.45 3.68 -2.96
N ALA A 21 -1.81 4.96 -2.88
CA ALA A 21 -2.71 5.47 -1.84
C ALA A 21 -4.13 4.89 -1.94
N LEU A 22 -4.64 4.80 -3.17
CA LEU A 22 -6.05 4.49 -3.46
C LEU A 22 -6.32 3.00 -3.61
N ALA A 23 -5.32 2.19 -3.97
CA ALA A 23 -5.49 0.75 -4.13
C ALA A 23 -5.46 0.01 -2.79
N PRO A 24 -6.31 -1.02 -2.60
CA PRO A 24 -6.14 -1.93 -1.47
C PRO A 24 -4.84 -2.72 -1.68
N TRP A 25 -3.89 -2.59 -0.75
CA TRP A 25 -2.63 -3.31 -0.81
C TRP A 25 -2.81 -4.82 -0.62
N SER A 26 -3.87 -5.24 0.07
CA SER A 26 -4.23 -6.65 0.27
C SER A 26 -5.74 -6.87 0.27
N ALA A 27 -6.17 -8.01 -0.28
CA ALA A 27 -7.54 -8.51 -0.18
C ALA A 27 -7.53 -9.93 0.38
N SER A 28 -8.35 -10.23 1.39
CA SER A 28 -8.56 -11.59 1.90
C SER A 28 -10.00 -12.04 1.69
N VAL A 29 -10.19 -13.31 1.34
CA VAL A 29 -11.51 -13.94 1.21
C VAL A 29 -11.51 -15.25 1.99
N PHE A 30 -12.55 -15.48 2.77
CA PHE A 30 -12.76 -16.75 3.46
C PHE A 30 -14.22 -17.07 3.63
N GLU A 31 -14.51 -18.36 3.84
CA GLU A 31 -15.85 -18.85 4.11
C GLU A 31 -15.93 -19.42 5.52
N VAL A 32 -17.03 -19.10 6.21
CA VAL A 32 -17.33 -19.62 7.54
C VAL A 32 -18.82 -19.90 7.65
N SER A 33 -19.17 -21.16 7.93
CA SER A 33 -20.58 -21.57 8.12
C SER A 33 -21.53 -21.17 6.98
N GLY A 34 -21.06 -21.20 5.73
CA GLY A 34 -21.84 -20.79 4.56
C GLY A 34 -21.90 -19.29 4.30
N LEU A 35 -21.19 -18.48 5.09
CA LEU A 35 -21.03 -17.04 4.89
C LEU A 35 -19.70 -16.74 4.22
N THR A 36 -19.70 -15.82 3.26
CA THR A 36 -18.48 -15.32 2.62
C THR A 36 -18.05 -14.02 3.29
N VAL A 37 -16.78 -13.94 3.68
CA VAL A 37 -16.19 -12.75 4.28
C VAL A 37 -15.07 -12.23 3.38
N VAL A 38 -15.14 -10.95 3.03
CA VAL A 38 -14.15 -10.26 2.20
C VAL A 38 -13.55 -9.13 3.02
N ALA A 39 -12.24 -9.11 3.19
CA ALA A 39 -11.51 -8.04 3.87
C ALA A 39 -10.58 -7.31 2.89
N LEU A 40 -10.76 -6.01 2.73
CA LEU A 40 -9.93 -5.14 1.89
C LEU A 40 -9.10 -4.23 2.77
N ARG A 41 -7.78 -4.25 2.59
CA ARG A 41 -6.83 -3.44 3.37
C ARG A 41 -6.23 -2.36 2.48
N PHE A 42 -6.51 -1.11 2.82
CA PHE A 42 -5.87 0.08 2.29
C PHE A 42 -4.80 0.54 3.27
N LEU A 43 -3.96 1.50 2.87
CA LEU A 43 -2.96 2.05 3.78
C LEU A 43 -3.59 2.69 5.04
N PRO A 44 -4.58 3.60 4.94
CA PRO A 44 -5.17 4.22 6.12
C PRO A 44 -6.20 3.36 6.87
N PHE A 45 -6.84 2.40 6.21
CA PHE A 45 -7.97 1.67 6.80
C PHE A 45 -8.19 0.28 6.20
N ARG A 46 -9.02 -0.52 6.87
CA ARG A 46 -9.47 -1.84 6.44
C ARG A 46 -10.99 -1.92 6.45
N PHE A 47 -11.57 -2.35 5.33
CA PHE A 47 -12.98 -2.74 5.22
C PHE A 47 -13.15 -4.25 5.32
N GLN A 48 -14.25 -4.70 5.90
CA GLN A 48 -14.73 -6.08 5.80
C GLN A 48 -16.20 -6.10 5.52
N PHE A 49 -16.58 -7.06 4.67
CA PHE A 49 -17.94 -7.33 4.26
C PHE A 49 -18.23 -8.78 4.61
N ILE A 50 -19.37 -9.02 5.26
CA ILE A 50 -19.90 -10.35 5.53
C ILE A 50 -21.16 -10.50 4.68
N PHE A 51 -21.13 -11.44 3.75
CA PHE A 51 -22.24 -11.71 2.86
C PHE A 51 -23.11 -12.85 3.42
N GLY A 52 -24.42 -12.65 3.39
CA GLY A 52 -25.41 -13.66 3.81
C GLY A 52 -25.88 -13.57 5.27
N ALA A 53 -25.29 -12.70 6.08
CA ALA A 53 -25.74 -12.45 7.45
C ALA A 53 -25.38 -11.04 7.93
N THR A 54 -26.04 -10.58 8.99
CA THR A 54 -25.65 -9.38 9.75
C THR A 54 -25.31 -9.81 11.16
N LEU A 55 -24.07 -9.57 11.60
CA LEU A 55 -23.62 -9.96 12.93
C LEU A 55 -23.76 -8.81 13.92
N PRO A 56 -24.23 -9.05 15.15
CA PRO A 56 -24.21 -8.04 16.20
C PRO A 56 -22.75 -7.66 16.52
N ASN A 57 -22.49 -6.36 16.70
CA ASN A 57 -21.17 -5.78 16.97
C ASN A 57 -20.12 -5.99 15.88
N GLU A 58 -20.53 -6.19 14.63
CA GLU A 58 -19.61 -6.18 13.50
C GLU A 58 -18.83 -4.86 13.47
N ARG A 59 -17.52 -4.96 13.25
CA ARG A 59 -16.65 -3.80 12.97
C ARG A 59 -16.22 -3.86 11.51
N PRO A 60 -17.08 -3.40 10.57
CA PRO A 60 -16.77 -3.45 9.15
C PRO A 60 -15.63 -2.48 8.77
N PHE A 61 -15.42 -1.42 9.55
CA PHE A 61 -14.34 -0.47 9.36
C PHE A 61 -13.35 -0.49 10.53
N LEU A 62 -12.05 -0.49 10.21
CA LEU A 62 -10.96 -0.29 11.16
C LEU A 62 -9.94 0.67 10.57
N TRP A 63 -9.39 1.56 11.38
CA TRP A 63 -8.19 2.30 11.02
C TRP A 63 -6.95 1.40 11.04
N ALA A 64 -5.91 1.74 10.28
CA ALA A 64 -4.69 0.93 10.19
C ALA A 64 -4.06 0.65 11.56
N TRP A 65 -3.99 1.64 12.44
CA TRP A 65 -3.47 1.49 13.81
C TRP A 65 -4.35 0.65 14.74
N GLN A 66 -5.57 0.30 14.33
CA GLN A 66 -6.47 -0.58 15.09
C GLN A 66 -6.41 -2.03 14.60
N VAL A 67 -5.79 -2.28 13.44
CA VAL A 67 -5.82 -3.62 12.82
C VAL A 67 -5.10 -4.64 13.67
N ALA A 68 -3.95 -4.29 14.27
CA ALA A 68 -3.13 -5.18 15.07
C ALA A 68 -3.85 -5.63 16.36
N ASP A 69 -4.39 -4.68 17.12
CA ASP A 69 -5.14 -4.91 18.36
C ASP A 69 -6.43 -5.70 18.14
N PHE A 70 -6.98 -5.65 16.92
CA PHE A 70 -8.18 -6.41 16.56
C PHE A 70 -7.89 -7.91 16.34
N GLN A 71 -6.64 -8.30 16.14
CA GLN A 71 -6.30 -9.71 15.89
C GLN A 71 -6.11 -10.49 17.18
N SER A 72 -6.56 -11.74 17.18
CA SER A 72 -6.35 -12.68 18.29
C SER A 72 -5.04 -13.47 18.20
N ALA A 73 -4.39 -13.49 17.03
CA ALA A 73 -3.18 -14.26 16.78
C ALA A 73 -1.97 -13.33 16.55
N ALA A 74 -0.85 -13.62 17.22
CA ALA A 74 0.36 -12.79 17.16
C ALA A 74 0.87 -12.54 15.73
N GLY A 75 0.81 -13.55 14.86
CA GLY A 75 1.22 -13.40 13.45
C GLY A 75 0.34 -12.43 12.65
N LEU A 76 -0.95 -12.34 13.00
CA LEU A 76 -1.87 -11.38 12.39
C LEU A 76 -1.71 -9.99 13.01
N SER A 77 -1.44 -9.89 14.32
CA SER A 77 -1.13 -8.60 14.96
C SER A 77 0.10 -7.96 14.32
N LEU A 78 1.18 -8.73 14.13
CA LEU A 78 2.38 -8.27 13.41
C LEU A 78 2.05 -7.83 11.97
N ALA A 79 1.16 -8.53 11.27
CA ALA A 79 0.72 -8.13 9.94
C ALA A 79 0.00 -6.76 9.96
N GLY A 80 -0.80 -6.51 11.00
CA GLY A 80 -1.41 -5.21 11.27
C GLY A 80 -0.37 -4.11 11.52
N ASP A 81 0.62 -4.38 12.37
CA ASP A 81 1.71 -3.44 12.69
C ASP A 81 2.53 -3.07 11.45
N LEU A 82 2.86 -4.05 10.61
CA LEU A 82 3.56 -3.81 9.35
C LEU A 82 2.71 -2.96 8.38
N GLY A 83 1.39 -3.20 8.33
CA GLY A 83 0.46 -2.37 7.56
C GLY A 83 0.43 -0.93 8.06
N PHE A 84 0.41 -0.72 9.37
CA PHE A 84 0.48 0.61 9.97
C PHE A 84 1.84 1.29 9.75
N ALA A 85 2.95 0.55 9.89
CA ALA A 85 4.28 1.04 9.56
C ALA A 85 4.37 1.48 8.08
N ALA A 86 3.76 0.73 7.16
CA ALA A 86 3.67 1.11 5.76
C ALA A 86 2.92 2.43 5.55
N LEU A 87 1.83 2.67 6.28
CA LEU A 87 1.12 3.96 6.26
C LEU A 87 2.02 5.11 6.75
N VAL A 88 2.74 4.92 7.85
CA VAL A 88 3.65 5.94 8.40
C VAL A 88 4.75 6.28 7.40
N VAL A 89 5.37 5.26 6.78
CA VAL A 89 6.37 5.45 5.73
C VAL A 89 5.75 6.14 4.51
N PHE A 90 4.54 5.76 4.10
CA PHE A 90 3.85 6.30 2.94
C PHE A 90 3.41 7.76 3.10
N ALA A 91 3.20 8.24 4.32
CA ALA A 91 2.82 9.64 4.57
C ALA A 91 3.83 10.63 3.96
N PHE A 92 5.13 10.29 3.99
CA PHE A 92 6.18 11.13 3.43
C PHE A 92 6.14 11.25 1.89
N PRO A 93 6.24 10.16 1.10
CA PRO A 93 6.10 10.27 -0.36
C PRO A 93 4.73 10.81 -0.75
N PHE A 94 3.66 10.56 0.00
CA PHE A 94 2.36 11.17 -0.30
C PHE A 94 2.40 12.69 -0.20
N ALA A 95 2.88 13.24 0.92
CA ALA A 95 3.05 14.68 1.09
C ALA A 95 4.01 15.29 0.05
N LEU A 96 5.13 14.61 -0.22
CA LEU A 96 6.07 15.03 -1.24
C LEU A 96 5.45 15.03 -2.63
N SER A 97 4.58 14.06 -2.97
CA SER A 97 3.91 13.98 -4.28
C SER A 97 2.96 15.15 -4.49
N LEU A 98 2.25 15.59 -3.45
CA LEU A 98 1.39 16.76 -3.50
C LEU A 98 2.21 18.02 -3.73
N TYR A 99 3.31 18.19 -3.01
CA TYR A 99 4.18 19.35 -3.19
C TYR A 99 4.87 19.34 -4.57
N TYR A 100 5.40 18.19 -4.99
CA TYR A 100 6.04 18.01 -6.30
C TYR A 100 5.09 18.29 -7.46
N TYR A 101 3.81 17.90 -7.33
CA TYR A 101 2.78 18.17 -8.35
C TYR A 101 2.59 19.68 -8.63
N PHE A 102 2.75 20.53 -7.61
CA PHE A 102 2.63 21.98 -7.78
C PHE A 102 3.97 22.67 -8.04
N GLU A 103 5.09 22.10 -7.58
CA GLU A 103 6.38 22.79 -7.43
C GLU A 103 7.56 21.94 -7.88
N GLU A 104 7.45 21.33 -9.06
CA GLU A 104 8.44 20.39 -9.60
C GLU A 104 9.86 20.98 -9.66
N GLU A 105 10.06 22.12 -10.31
CA GLU A 105 11.40 22.72 -10.48
C GLU A 105 12.06 23.03 -9.13
N ARG A 106 11.26 23.51 -8.18
CA ARG A 106 11.74 23.89 -6.86
C ARG A 106 12.13 22.67 -6.02
N VAL A 107 11.38 21.58 -6.11
CA VAL A 107 11.74 20.32 -5.46
C VAL A 107 12.97 19.70 -6.10
N ALA A 108 13.04 19.70 -7.44
CA ALA A 108 14.20 19.18 -8.18
C ALA A 108 15.49 19.94 -7.84
N ALA A 109 15.41 21.26 -7.66
CA ALA A 109 16.55 22.08 -7.24
C ALA A 109 16.93 21.90 -5.76
N ALA A 110 15.97 21.58 -4.89
CA ALA A 110 16.19 21.47 -3.45
C ALA A 110 16.70 20.09 -2.99
N LEU A 111 16.40 19.02 -3.73
CA LEU A 111 16.78 17.67 -3.36
C LEU A 111 18.19 17.32 -3.86
N PRO A 112 19.04 16.70 -3.01
CA PRO A 112 20.38 16.26 -3.41
C PRO A 112 20.37 15.03 -4.33
N ALA A 113 19.20 14.40 -4.49
CA ALA A 113 19.00 13.20 -5.29
C ALA A 113 17.81 13.40 -6.24
N ASP A 114 17.82 12.65 -7.34
CA ASP A 114 16.71 12.64 -8.30
C ASP A 114 15.37 12.32 -7.61
N PRO A 115 14.39 13.25 -7.65
CA PRO A 115 13.08 13.05 -7.04
C PRO A 115 12.41 11.73 -7.45
N VAL A 116 12.55 11.32 -8.72
CA VAL A 116 11.92 10.09 -9.25
C VAL A 116 12.50 8.85 -8.57
N ARG A 117 13.82 8.82 -8.35
CA ARG A 117 14.49 7.73 -7.64
C ARG A 117 14.12 7.70 -6.16
N LEU A 118 13.95 8.88 -5.55
CA LEU A 118 13.47 9.00 -4.17
C LEU A 118 12.06 8.41 -4.02
N PHE A 119 11.12 8.78 -4.90
CA PHE A 119 9.78 8.18 -4.93
C PHE A 119 9.85 6.66 -5.14
N GLY A 120 10.65 6.20 -6.10
CA GLY A 120 10.85 4.77 -6.35
C GLY A 120 11.34 4.01 -5.11
N GLY A 121 12.34 4.55 -4.39
CA GLY A 121 12.86 3.95 -3.17
C GLY A 121 11.82 3.90 -2.03
N LEU A 122 11.12 5.01 -1.80
CA LEU A 122 10.10 5.10 -0.75
C LEU A 122 8.90 4.20 -1.03
N LEU A 123 8.38 4.19 -2.26
CA LEU A 123 7.31 3.28 -2.66
C LEU A 123 7.77 1.81 -2.63
N GLY A 124 9.05 1.54 -2.93
CA GLY A 124 9.65 0.21 -2.77
C GLY A 124 9.65 -0.26 -1.32
N LEU A 125 9.94 0.63 -0.36
CA LEU A 125 9.85 0.31 1.07
C LEU A 125 8.40 0.05 1.50
N VAL A 126 7.44 0.85 1.02
CA VAL A 126 6.00 0.62 1.25
C VAL A 126 5.56 -0.74 0.68
N ALA A 127 6.01 -1.07 -0.52
CA ALA A 127 5.75 -2.36 -1.15
C ALA A 127 6.33 -3.52 -0.33
N LEU A 128 7.57 -3.40 0.16
CA LEU A 128 8.20 -4.41 1.01
C LEU A 128 7.38 -4.67 2.28
N LEU A 129 6.99 -3.61 2.99
CA LEU A 129 6.21 -3.71 4.23
C LEU A 129 4.83 -4.33 3.99
N THR A 130 4.13 -3.90 2.94
CA THR A 130 2.80 -4.43 2.61
C THR A 130 2.85 -5.85 2.04
N LEU A 131 3.91 -6.24 1.32
CA LEU A 131 4.14 -7.63 0.91
C LEU A 131 4.45 -8.52 2.11
N ALA A 132 5.28 -8.07 3.05
CA ALA A 132 5.56 -8.80 4.28
C ALA A 132 4.28 -8.99 5.12
N ALA A 133 3.49 -7.93 5.30
CA ALA A 133 2.18 -8.01 5.93
C ALA A 133 1.24 -8.97 5.20
N THR A 134 1.21 -8.94 3.86
CA THR A 134 0.39 -9.84 3.06
C THR A 134 0.84 -11.29 3.22
N ALA A 135 2.13 -11.58 3.27
CA ALA A 135 2.65 -12.93 3.49
C ALA A 135 2.24 -13.49 4.86
N LEU A 136 2.20 -12.64 5.90
CA LEU A 136 1.68 -13.02 7.21
C LEU A 136 0.17 -13.29 7.18
N PHE A 137 -0.63 -12.43 6.53
CA PHE A 137 -2.05 -12.69 6.33
C PHE A 137 -2.27 -13.97 5.51
N PHE A 138 -1.50 -14.21 4.46
CA PHE A 138 -1.57 -15.45 3.69
C PHE A 138 -1.31 -16.70 4.54
N ARG A 139 -0.40 -16.61 5.52
CA ARG A 139 -0.02 -17.73 6.38
C ARG A 139 -1.00 -17.98 7.53
N TYR A 140 -1.55 -16.92 8.12
CA TYR A 140 -2.28 -17.01 9.40
C TYR A 140 -3.76 -16.64 9.31
N PHE A 141 -4.19 -15.95 8.26
CA PHE A 141 -5.59 -15.59 8.09
C PHE A 141 -6.35 -16.80 7.54
N PRO A 142 -7.54 -17.15 8.07
CA PRO A 142 -8.34 -18.21 7.50
C PRO A 142 -8.72 -17.81 6.06
N GLY A 143 -8.48 -18.68 5.08
CA GLY A 143 -8.79 -18.43 3.67
C GLY A 143 -7.61 -17.94 2.83
N THR A 144 -7.93 -17.24 1.74
CA THR A 144 -6.94 -16.82 0.72
C THR A 144 -6.70 -15.33 0.81
N THR A 145 -5.43 -14.91 0.76
CA THR A 145 -5.04 -13.49 0.72
C THR A 145 -4.26 -13.17 -0.56
N LEU A 146 -4.62 -12.09 -1.24
CA LEU A 146 -3.97 -11.63 -2.47
C LEU A 146 -3.26 -10.29 -2.27
N PRO A 147 -1.99 -10.14 -2.69
CA PRO A 147 -1.20 -8.91 -2.57
C PRO A 147 -1.48 -7.92 -3.72
N VAL A 148 -2.73 -7.49 -3.89
CA VAL A 148 -3.14 -6.71 -5.08
C VAL A 148 -2.35 -5.40 -5.21
N GLY A 149 -2.58 -4.41 -4.35
CA GLY A 149 -1.87 -3.15 -4.41
C GLY A 149 -0.40 -3.25 -3.97
N ALA A 150 -0.04 -4.24 -3.14
CA ALA A 150 1.35 -4.46 -2.72
C ALA A 150 2.24 -4.88 -3.90
N ALA A 151 1.76 -5.77 -4.77
CA ALA A 151 2.47 -6.13 -6.00
C ALA A 151 2.54 -4.97 -6.99
N VAL A 152 1.45 -4.20 -7.14
CA VAL A 152 1.43 -3.00 -7.98
C VAL A 152 2.46 -1.97 -7.47
N ALA A 153 2.52 -1.71 -6.16
CA ALA A 153 3.50 -0.81 -5.56
C ALA A 153 4.94 -1.25 -5.87
N ALA A 154 5.23 -2.56 -5.80
CA ALA A 154 6.56 -3.10 -6.14
C ALA A 154 6.91 -2.87 -7.62
N VAL A 155 5.96 -3.08 -8.53
CA VAL A 155 6.15 -2.84 -9.97
C VAL A 155 6.39 -1.36 -10.24
N LEU A 156 5.56 -0.47 -9.67
CA LEU A 156 5.71 0.98 -9.83
C LEU A 156 7.05 1.46 -9.28
N ALA A 157 7.45 0.99 -8.09
CA ALA A 157 8.76 1.28 -7.51
C ALA A 157 9.90 0.83 -8.44
N TYR A 158 9.84 -0.39 -8.98
CA TYR A 158 10.83 -0.89 -9.94
C TYR A 158 10.91 -0.02 -11.19
N LEU A 159 9.77 0.39 -11.75
CA LEU A 159 9.73 1.26 -12.93
C LEU A 159 10.39 2.62 -12.65
N LEU A 160 10.06 3.25 -11.52
CA LEU A 160 10.65 4.53 -11.11
C LEU A 160 12.17 4.41 -10.84
N LEU A 161 12.63 3.26 -10.35
CA LEU A 161 14.05 2.98 -10.09
C LEU A 161 14.85 2.59 -11.33
N THR A 162 14.19 2.21 -12.43
CA THR A 162 14.85 1.76 -13.68
C THR A 162 14.64 2.70 -14.87
N ILE A 163 13.76 3.70 -14.75
CA ILE A 163 13.57 4.74 -15.78
C ILE A 163 14.88 5.45 -16.10
N ASP A 164 15.09 5.78 -17.38
CA ASP A 164 16.26 6.54 -17.80
C ASP A 164 16.09 8.03 -17.47
N ARG A 165 17.14 8.63 -16.92
CA ARG A 165 17.16 10.00 -16.39
C ARG A 165 18.34 10.83 -16.91
N THR A 166 19.05 10.31 -17.93
CA THR A 166 20.09 11.04 -18.67
C THR A 166 19.54 11.86 -19.82
#